data_AF-A0A4R0I986-F1
#
_entry.id   AF-A0A4R0I986-F1
#
_cell.length_a   1.000
_cell.length_b   1.000
_cell.length_c   1.000
_cell.angle_alpha   90.00
_cell.angle_beta   90.00
_cell.angle_gamma   90.00
#
_symmetry.space_group_name_H-M   'P 1'
#
loop_
_entity.id
_entity.type
_entity.pdbx_description
1 polymer ?
#
loop_
_entity_poly.entity_id
_entity_poly.type
_entity_poly.pdbx_seq_one_letter_code
_entity_poly.pdbx_strand_id
1 'polypeptide(L)'
;MIIEDIQALPGDTSVVVEGAFVTPVMAGVGENAVWLMPSRDEQLARLERRNPGGDHKGLVWGWELVRSQLDGSGARVIVVDGQSVEQTVEAVEQAFGWVAP
;
A
#
# COMPACT_ATOMS: atom_id res chain seq x y z
N MET A 1 7.27 -1.08 15.45
CA MET A 1 6.14 -1.99 15.69
C MET A 1 6.45 -3.27 14.93
N ILE A 2 6.55 -4.38 15.65
CA ILE A 2 6.69 -5.72 15.07
C ILE A 2 5.32 -6.39 15.00
N ILE A 3 5.18 -7.47 14.24
CA ILE A 3 3.86 -8.11 14.03
C ILE A 3 3.28 -8.63 15.35
N GLU A 4 4.15 -9.04 16.28
CA GLU A 4 3.81 -9.50 17.61
C GLU A 4 3.15 -8.40 18.45
N ASP A 5 3.53 -7.13 18.27
CA ASP A 5 2.90 -6.00 18.95
C ASP A 5 1.42 -5.87 18.53
N ILE A 6 1.13 -6.10 17.25
CA ILE A 6 -0.24 -6.03 16.70
C ILE A 6 -1.04 -7.25 17.16
N GLN A 7 -0.44 -8.43 17.14
CA GLN A 7 -1.08 -9.67 17.59
C GLN A 7 -1.40 -9.69 19.09
N ALA A 8 -0.71 -8.89 19.90
CA ALA A 8 -0.96 -8.75 21.32
C ALA A 8 -2.16 -7.85 21.66
N LEU A 9 -2.71 -7.11 20.69
CA LEU A 9 -3.87 -6.26 20.90
C LEU A 9 -5.16 -7.08 21.08
N PRO A 10 -6.16 -6.55 21.82
CA PRO A 10 -7.47 -7.16 21.89
C PRO A 10 -8.06 -7.39 20.48
N GLY A 11 -8.72 -8.53 20.27
CA GLY A 11 -9.23 -8.92 18.94
C GLY A 11 -10.32 -8.02 18.36
N ASP A 12 -10.91 -7.14 19.18
CA ASP A 12 -11.86 -6.10 18.78
C ASP A 12 -11.20 -4.75 18.47
N THR A 13 -9.87 -4.65 18.61
CA THR A 13 -9.11 -3.45 18.27
C THR A 13 -8.88 -3.37 16.76
N SER A 14 -9.42 -2.32 16.13
CA SER A 14 -9.11 -2.01 14.73
C SER A 14 -7.74 -1.37 14.63
N VAL A 15 -6.87 -1.91 13.77
CA VAL A 15 -5.50 -1.44 13.56
C VAL A 15 -5.27 -1.21 12.08
N VAL A 16 -4.66 -0.09 11.74
CA VAL A 16 -4.14 0.17 10.38
C VAL A 16 -2.63 0.02 10.42
N VAL A 17 -2.10 -0.83 9.53
CA VAL A 17 -0.67 -1.05 9.35
C VAL A 17 -0.29 -0.52 7.98
N GLU A 18 0.56 0.50 7.93
CA GLU A 18 1.01 1.11 6.68
C GLU A 18 2.54 1.18 6.58
N GLY A 19 3.04 1.20 5.35
CA GLY A 19 4.45 1.44 5.08
C GLY A 19 4.94 0.78 3.80
N ALA A 20 6.01 1.34 3.23
CA ALA A 20 6.60 0.87 1.97
C ALA A 20 7.17 -0.57 2.03
N PHE A 21 7.37 -1.11 3.23
CA PHE A 21 7.90 -2.47 3.47
C PHE A 21 6.91 -3.39 4.19
N VAL A 22 5.65 -2.98 4.33
CA VAL A 22 4.57 -3.92 4.59
C VAL A 22 4.35 -4.64 3.26
N THR A 23 4.62 -5.95 3.20
CA THR A 23 4.61 -6.70 1.94
C THR A 23 3.45 -7.68 1.87
N PRO A 24 2.99 -8.09 0.66
CA PRO A 24 1.92 -9.07 0.52
C PRO A 24 2.19 -10.39 1.24
N VAL A 25 3.45 -10.84 1.28
CA VAL A 25 3.86 -12.02 2.05
C VAL A 25 3.62 -11.84 3.56
N MET A 26 3.76 -10.61 4.08
CA MET A 26 3.56 -10.30 5.51
C MET A 26 2.09 -10.03 5.86
N ALA A 27 1.40 -9.21 5.06
CA ALA A 27 0.04 -8.74 5.36
C ALA A 27 -1.05 -9.64 4.78
N GLY A 28 -0.70 -10.52 3.84
CA GLY A 28 -1.64 -11.31 3.06
C GLY A 28 -2.22 -10.53 1.87
N VAL A 29 -3.05 -11.24 1.10
CA VAL A 29 -3.70 -10.74 -0.14
C VAL A 29 -5.22 -10.82 -0.07
N GLY A 30 -5.76 -11.08 1.12
CA GLY A 30 -7.19 -11.21 1.38
C GLY A 30 -7.91 -9.88 1.54
N GLU A 31 -9.12 -9.92 2.10
CA GLU A 31 -9.99 -8.75 2.24
C GLU A 31 -9.51 -7.72 3.28
N ASN A 32 -8.51 -8.08 4.07
CA ASN A 32 -7.91 -7.25 5.11
C ASN A 32 -6.85 -6.27 4.58
N ALA A 33 -6.52 -6.31 3.29
CA ALA A 33 -5.43 -5.54 2.72
C ALA A 33 -5.80 -4.92 1.36
N VAL A 34 -5.27 -3.71 1.13
CA VAL A 34 -5.35 -3.00 -0.14
C VAL A 34 -3.97 -2.43 -0.47
N TRP A 35 -3.59 -2.50 -1.75
CA TRP A 35 -2.26 -2.15 -2.21
C TRP A 35 -2.32 -0.91 -3.10
N LEU A 36 -1.86 0.24 -2.58
CA LEU A 36 -1.75 1.47 -3.35
C LEU A 36 -0.47 1.43 -4.19
N MET A 37 -0.60 1.16 -5.48
CA MET A 37 0.53 0.91 -6.37
C MET A 37 0.57 1.93 -7.50
N PRO A 38 1.37 3.01 -7.38
CA PRO A 38 1.67 3.84 -8.54
C PRO A 38 2.46 3.03 -9.58
N SER A 39 2.49 3.48 -10.83
CA SER A 39 3.47 3.01 -11.80
C SER A 39 4.89 3.35 -11.34
N ARG A 40 5.88 2.67 -11.93
CA ARG A 40 7.28 2.90 -11.61
C ARG A 40 7.70 4.34 -11.89
N ASP A 41 7.23 4.91 -12.99
CA ASP A 41 7.56 6.28 -13.39
C ASP A 41 6.92 7.30 -12.46
N GLU A 42 5.65 7.09 -12.08
CA GLU A 42 4.98 7.95 -11.09
C GLU A 42 5.63 7.83 -9.70
N GLN A 43 6.03 6.62 -9.29
CA GLN A 43 6.77 6.41 -8.04
C GLN A 43 8.08 7.21 -8.04
N LEU A 44 8.87 7.12 -9.11
CA LEU A 44 10.12 7.87 -9.24
C LEU A 44 9.86 9.38 -9.25
N ALA A 45 8.87 9.85 -10.00
CA ALA A 45 8.52 11.27 -10.04
C ALA A 45 8.08 11.80 -8.67
N ARG A 46 7.28 11.04 -7.90
CA ARG A 46 6.86 11.39 -6.54
C ARG A 46 8.01 11.38 -5.55
N LEU A 47 8.95 10.46 -5.68
CA LEU A 47 10.15 10.40 -4.84
C LEU A 47 11.06 11.59 -5.09
N GLU A 48 11.33 11.90 -6.36
CA GLU A 48 12.16 13.03 -6.75
C GLU A 48 11.52 14.37 -6.33
N ARG A 49 10.20 14.52 -6.47
CA ARG A 49 9.48 15.71 -6.00
C ARG A 49 9.60 15.90 -4.48
N ARG A 50 9.58 14.80 -3.71
CA ARG A 50 9.68 14.83 -2.24
C ARG A 50 11.10 15.08 -1.74
N ASN A 51 12.10 14.53 -2.42
CA ASN A 51 13.51 14.68 -2.07
C ASN A 51 14.38 14.78 -3.33
N PRO A 52 14.48 15.97 -3.94
CA PRO A 52 15.21 16.16 -5.19
C PRO A 52 16.68 15.78 -5.06
N GLY A 53 17.20 14.98 -5.99
CA GLY A 53 18.58 14.47 -5.98
C GLY A 53 18.91 13.48 -4.87
N GLY A 54 17.90 13.01 -4.12
CA GLY A 54 18.06 12.02 -3.05
C GLY A 54 18.37 10.60 -3.56
N ASP A 55 18.89 9.74 -2.67
CA ASP A 55 19.01 8.31 -2.96
C ASP A 55 17.67 7.60 -2.79
N HIS A 56 17.04 7.24 -3.91
CA HIS A 56 15.73 6.59 -3.96
C HIS A 56 15.81 5.07 -4.10
N LYS A 57 17.02 4.48 -4.20
CA LYS A 57 17.20 3.06 -4.57
C LYS A 57 16.45 2.10 -3.66
N GLY A 58 16.50 2.33 -2.34
CA GLY A 58 15.81 1.47 -1.38
C GLY A 58 14.28 1.51 -1.52
N LEU A 59 13.72 2.68 -1.82
CA LEU A 59 12.27 2.87 -1.99
C LEU A 59 11.78 2.31 -3.31
N VAL A 60 12.59 2.42 -4.37
CA VAL A 60 12.31 1.77 -5.67
C VAL A 60 12.40 0.26 -5.55
N TRP A 61 13.43 -0.26 -4.87
CA TRP A 61 13.56 -1.69 -4.60
C TRP A 61 12.38 -2.23 -3.79
N GLY A 62 11.93 -1.51 -2.76
CA GLY A 62 10.74 -1.88 -1.97
C GLY A 62 9.48 -1.93 -2.83
N TRP A 63 9.29 -0.95 -3.72
CA TRP A 63 8.20 -0.96 -4.69
C TRP A 63 8.28 -2.17 -5.63
N GLU A 64 9.47 -2.49 -6.16
CA GLU A 64 9.69 -3.64 -7.06
C GLU A 64 9.39 -4.97 -6.34
N LEU A 65 9.82 -5.10 -5.08
CA LEU A 65 9.54 -6.24 -4.23
C LEU A 65 8.03 -6.44 -4.04
N VAL A 66 7.31 -5.41 -3.60
CA VAL A 66 5.85 -5.47 -3.42
C VAL A 66 5.17 -5.81 -4.74
N ARG A 67 5.54 -5.14 -5.84
CA ARG A 67 4.97 -5.39 -7.16
C ARG A 67 5.14 -6.84 -7.59
N SER A 68 6.30 -7.43 -7.36
CA SER A 68 6.58 -8.84 -7.71
C SER A 68 5.71 -9.83 -6.93
N GLN A 69 5.38 -9.51 -5.68
CA GLN A 69 4.52 -10.37 -4.84
C GLN A 69 3.03 -10.20 -5.14
N LEU A 70 2.64 -9.07 -5.74
CA LEU A 70 1.27 -8.83 -6.17
C LEU A 70 0.93 -9.52 -7.50
N ASP A 71 1.93 -9.79 -8.32
CA ASP A 71 1.73 -10.42 -9.62
C ASP A 71 1.14 -11.83 -9.44
N GLY A 72 -0.04 -12.07 -10.02
CA GLY A 72 -0.77 -13.33 -9.91
C GLY A 72 -1.40 -13.65 -8.54
N SER A 73 -1.34 -12.76 -7.54
CA SER A 73 -1.74 -13.09 -6.16
C SER A 73 -3.22 -12.86 -5.80
N GLY A 74 -4.03 -12.33 -6.74
CA GLY A 74 -5.45 -12.02 -6.51
C GLY A 74 -5.69 -10.85 -5.55
N ALA A 75 -4.64 -10.17 -5.10
CA ALA A 75 -4.73 -9.04 -4.19
C ALA A 75 -5.52 -7.86 -4.77
N ARG A 76 -6.17 -7.08 -3.90
CA ARG A 76 -6.80 -5.80 -4.27
C ARG A 76 -5.72 -4.73 -4.47
N VAL A 77 -5.48 -4.36 -5.72
CA VAL A 77 -4.50 -3.33 -6.11
C VAL A 77 -5.24 -2.10 -6.63
N ILE A 78 -4.95 -0.94 -6.05
CA ILE A 78 -5.41 0.36 -6.53
C ILE A 78 -4.24 1.06 -7.21
N VAL A 79 -4.37 1.32 -8.51
CA VAL A 79 -3.38 2.11 -9.26
C VAL A 79 -3.68 3.59 -9.03
N VAL A 80 -2.76 4.29 -8.38
CA VAL A 80 -2.96 5.68 -7.90
C VAL A 80 -2.38 6.75 -8.83
N ASP A 81 -2.05 6.38 -10.06
CA ASP A 81 -1.51 7.29 -11.08
C ASP A 81 -2.56 8.35 -11.45
N GLY A 82 -2.18 9.61 -11.36
CA GLY A 82 -3.07 10.74 -11.69
C GLY A 82 -4.29 10.91 -10.79
N GLN A 83 -4.46 10.08 -9.74
CA GLN A 83 -5.57 10.22 -8.81
C GLN A 83 -5.37 11.40 -7.87
N SER A 84 -6.46 12.09 -7.54
CA SER A 84 -6.51 12.96 -6.37
C SER A 84 -6.55 12.13 -5.09
N VAL A 85 -6.37 12.80 -3.94
CA VAL A 85 -6.49 12.16 -2.64
C VAL A 85 -7.91 11.63 -2.44
N GLU A 86 -8.93 12.40 -2.81
CA GLU A 86 -10.34 12.06 -2.67
C GLU A 86 -10.70 10.81 -3.47
N GLN A 87 -10.23 10.73 -4.72
CA GLN A 87 -10.42 9.54 -5.57
C GLN A 87 -9.75 8.30 -4.98
N THR A 88 -8.56 8.46 -4.41
CA THR A 88 -7.84 7.35 -3.77
C THR A 88 -8.58 6.87 -2.52
N VAL A 89 -9.08 7.80 -1.69
CA VAL A 89 -9.85 7.48 -0.49
C VAL A 89 -11.13 6.75 -0.84
N GLU A 90 -11.90 7.24 -1.81
CA GLU A 90 -13.11 6.58 -2.28
C GLU A 90 -12.84 5.16 -2.78
N ALA A 91 -11.75 4.96 -3.54
CA ALA A 91 -11.36 3.63 -4.00
C ALA A 91 -10.97 2.68 -2.86
N VAL A 92 -10.28 3.18 -1.82
CA VAL A 92 -9.95 2.40 -0.62
C VAL A 92 -11.20 2.02 0.16
N GLU A 93 -12.11 2.97 0.37
CA GLU A 93 -13.39 2.75 1.04
C GLU A 93 -14.21 1.66 0.33
N GLN A 94 -14.37 1.79 -0.99
CA GLN A 94 -15.05 0.78 -1.82
C GLN A 94 -14.35 -0.59 -1.73
N ALA A 95 -13.02 -0.63 -1.69
CA ALA A 95 -12.27 -1.88 -1.57
C ALA A 95 -12.51 -2.61 -0.23
N PHE A 96 -12.88 -1.90 0.83
CA PHE A 96 -13.30 -2.47 2.11
C PHE A 96 -14.82 -2.66 2.25
N GLY A 97 -15.58 -2.45 1.17
CA GLY A 97 -17.03 -2.65 1.15
C GLY A 97 -17.82 -1.49 1.74
N TRP A 98 -17.20 -0.32 1.95
CA TRP A 98 -17.92 0.89 2.28
C TRP A 98 -18.66 1.40 1.03
N VAL A 99 -19.96 1.62 1.19
CA VAL A 99 -20.79 2.29 0.19
C VAL A 99 -21.16 3.63 0.79
N ALA A 100 -20.71 4.72 0.16
CA ALA A 100 -21.05 6.07 0.61
C ALA A 100 -22.60 6.20 0.71
N PRO A 101 -23.11 6.88 1.76
CA PRO A 101 -24.54 7.05 1.96
C PRO A 101 -25.21 7.90 0.87
#